data_AF-A0A7V2XHL1-F1
#
_entry.id   AF-A0A7V2XHL1-F1
#
_cell.length_a   1.000
_cell.length_b   1.000
_cell.length_c   1.000
_cell.angle_alpha   90.00
_cell.angle_beta   90.00
_cell.angle_gamma   90.00
#
_symmetry.space_group_name_H-M   'P 1'
#
loop_
_entity.id
_entity.type
_entity.pdbx_description
1 polymer ?
#
loop_
_entity_poly.entity_id
_entity_poly.type
_entity_poly.pdbx_seq_one_letter_code
_entity_poly.pdbx_strand_id
1 'polypeptide(L)'
;MDIELHNHEQIEMLNQRGGRTLSIVDLIRAGTLSVEMAACAVRALAEGASLLTGARPGGAGKTTLMAALLQLLPPGVRIVTVDHPTVIADGLARPAAEPTCYLAHEIGSGHWYGYIWGRAVAAFLSLIGGPRRVASCLHADTLEELADILGSPPLGVSREALGRVGLILFIHVRPGPRGLRRRVAAFHEADGRGGHRLAFRWDERSDAFERLGALRDEAGLRPYLNLMRELAEGGEAEAEGVRRRVLAFYGRA
;
A
#
# COMPACT_ATOMS: atom_id res chain seq x y z
N MET A 1 -9.71 -22.99 4.55
CA MET A 1 -9.87 -21.76 5.35
C MET A 1 -10.32 -20.67 4.40
N ASP A 2 -11.37 -19.92 4.73
CA ASP A 2 -11.84 -18.82 3.90
C ASP A 2 -10.71 -17.79 3.74
N ILE A 3 -10.30 -17.52 2.50
CA ILE A 3 -9.20 -16.60 2.21
C ILE A 3 -9.52 -15.17 2.63
N GLU A 4 -10.80 -14.77 2.58
CA GLU A 4 -11.21 -13.41 2.92
C GLU A 4 -11.20 -13.20 4.43
N LEU A 5 -11.65 -14.19 5.21
CA LEU A 5 -11.51 -14.17 6.67
C LEU A 5 -10.03 -14.14 7.08
N HIS A 6 -9.21 -15.01 6.48
CA HIS A 6 -7.76 -15.02 6.72
C HIS A 6 -7.13 -13.65 6.44
N ASN A 7 -7.43 -13.07 5.28
CA ASN A 7 -6.86 -11.78 4.89
C ASN A 7 -7.32 -10.66 5.81
N HIS A 8 -8.58 -10.68 6.26
CA HIS A 8 -9.08 -9.73 7.24
C HIS A 8 -8.28 -9.80 8.54
N GLU A 9 -8.05 -11.00 9.09
CA GLU A 9 -7.23 -11.20 10.29
C GLU A 9 -5.80 -10.66 10.11
N GLN A 10 -5.17 -10.90 8.94
CA GLN A 10 -3.84 -10.35 8.65
C GLN A 10 -3.82 -8.82 8.63
N ILE A 11 -4.86 -8.18 8.09
CA ILE A 11 -4.97 -6.73 8.03
C ILE A 11 -5.26 -6.15 9.42
N GLU A 12 -6.11 -6.78 10.23
CA GLU A 12 -6.39 -6.34 11.60
C GLU A 12 -5.13 -6.39 12.49
N MET A 13 -4.21 -7.33 12.27
CA MET A 13 -2.92 -7.37 12.99
C MET A 13 -2.00 -6.17 12.71
N LEU A 14 -2.25 -5.40 11.65
CA LEU A 14 -1.55 -4.13 11.39
C LEU A 14 -2.02 -3.01 12.32
N ASN A 15 -3.18 -3.15 12.95
CA ASN A 15 -3.74 -2.15 13.85
C ASN A 15 -3.17 -2.29 15.28
N GLN A 16 -2.03 -1.63 15.49
CA GLN A 16 -1.31 -1.69 16.78
C GLN A 16 -1.74 -0.62 17.80
N ARG A 17 -2.67 0.28 17.44
CA ARG A 17 -3.02 1.46 18.26
C ARG A 17 -4.44 1.43 18.83
N GLY A 18 -5.15 0.32 18.66
CA GLY A 18 -6.51 0.13 19.14
C GLY A 18 -7.56 0.86 18.29
N GLY A 19 -8.83 0.69 18.67
CA GLY A 19 -9.95 1.10 17.83
C GLY A 19 -10.13 0.17 16.62
N ARG A 20 -11.07 0.49 15.73
CA ARG A 20 -11.26 -0.30 14.49
C ARG A 20 -10.22 0.04 13.43
N THR A 21 -9.89 -0.92 12.59
CA THR A 21 -9.07 -0.67 11.38
C THR A 21 -9.80 0.27 10.44
N LEU A 22 -9.09 1.29 9.94
CA LEU A 22 -9.66 2.27 9.02
C LEU A 22 -9.73 1.70 7.60
N SER A 23 -10.80 2.01 6.90
CA SER A 23 -10.99 1.67 5.49
C SER A 23 -10.53 2.78 4.58
N ILE A 24 -10.49 2.52 3.27
CA ILE A 24 -10.22 3.56 2.27
C ILE A 24 -11.24 4.72 2.36
N VAL A 25 -12.49 4.42 2.72
CA VAL A 25 -13.57 5.41 2.84
C VAL A 25 -13.27 6.38 3.98
N ASP A 26 -12.78 5.88 5.12
CA ASP A 26 -12.35 6.73 6.22
C ASP A 26 -11.24 7.69 5.80
N LEU A 27 -10.26 7.18 5.05
CA LEU A 27 -9.13 7.99 4.58
C LEU A 27 -9.58 9.05 3.57
N ILE A 28 -10.50 8.72 2.66
CA ILE A 28 -11.10 9.70 1.72
C ILE A 28 -11.89 10.76 2.48
N ARG A 29 -12.76 10.37 3.42
CA ARG A 29 -13.57 11.30 4.23
C ARG A 29 -12.72 12.21 5.10
N ALA A 30 -11.58 11.73 5.60
CA ALA A 30 -10.60 12.53 6.33
C ALA A 30 -9.77 13.48 5.43
N GLY A 31 -9.93 13.39 4.11
CA GLY A 31 -9.12 14.09 3.11
C GLY A 31 -7.67 13.63 3.09
N THR A 32 -7.38 12.40 3.55
CA THR A 32 -6.02 11.85 3.58
C THR A 32 -5.52 11.57 2.17
N LEU A 33 -6.41 11.16 1.27
CA LEU A 33 -6.18 11.04 -0.16
C LEU A 33 -7.49 11.35 -0.90
N SER A 34 -7.40 11.71 -2.18
CA SER A 34 -8.58 11.93 -3.00
C SER A 34 -9.19 10.62 -3.52
N VAL A 35 -10.44 10.69 -3.98
CA VAL A 35 -11.11 9.60 -4.71
C VAL A 35 -10.31 9.16 -5.95
N GLU A 36 -9.70 10.12 -6.66
CA GLU A 36 -8.88 9.85 -7.85
C GLU A 36 -7.62 9.07 -7.49
N MET A 37 -6.92 9.47 -6.41
CA MET A 37 -5.75 8.76 -5.90
C MET A 37 -6.11 7.33 -5.44
N ALA A 38 -7.25 7.18 -4.74
CA ALA A 38 -7.72 5.86 -4.32
C ALA A 38 -8.03 4.96 -5.53
N ALA A 39 -8.63 5.52 -6.59
CA ALA A 39 -8.93 4.77 -7.82
C ALA A 39 -7.64 4.32 -8.52
N CYS A 40 -6.63 5.19 -8.59
CA CYS A 40 -5.30 4.82 -9.11
C CYS A 40 -4.67 3.69 -8.29
N ALA A 41 -4.81 3.72 -6.97
CA ALA A 41 -4.28 2.68 -6.09
C ALA A 41 -4.99 1.33 -6.32
N VAL A 42 -6.33 1.29 -6.39
CA VAL A 42 -7.07 0.04 -6.67
C VAL A 42 -6.70 -0.52 -8.04
N ARG A 43 -6.61 0.35 -9.07
CA ARG A 43 -6.16 -0.07 -10.40
C ARG A 43 -4.77 -0.70 -10.36
N ALA A 44 -3.80 -0.05 -9.70
CA ALA A 44 -2.45 -0.59 -9.58
C ALA A 44 -2.45 -1.96 -8.86
N LEU A 45 -3.21 -2.11 -7.77
CA LEU A 45 -3.34 -3.38 -7.05
C LEU A 45 -4.04 -4.47 -7.88
N ALA A 46 -5.02 -4.10 -8.69
CA ALA A 46 -5.68 -5.00 -9.65
C ALA A 46 -4.71 -5.50 -10.72
N GLU A 47 -3.80 -4.64 -11.18
CA GLU A 47 -2.70 -4.97 -12.10
C GLU A 47 -1.56 -5.75 -11.41
N GLY A 48 -1.65 -6.03 -10.11
CA GLY A 48 -0.66 -6.82 -9.37
C GLY A 48 0.49 -6.04 -8.76
N ALA A 49 0.39 -4.71 -8.65
CA ALA A 49 1.42 -3.87 -8.07
C ALA A 49 1.79 -4.30 -6.64
N SER A 50 3.09 -4.31 -6.36
CA SER A 50 3.60 -4.28 -4.98
C SER A 50 3.50 -2.87 -4.41
N LEU A 51 3.31 -2.77 -3.10
CA LEU A 51 2.99 -1.55 -2.37
C LEU A 51 4.06 -1.23 -1.32
N LEU A 52 4.58 0.01 -1.32
CA LEU A 52 5.29 0.56 -0.17
C LEU A 52 4.63 1.85 0.31
N THR A 53 4.53 2.02 1.63
CA THR A 53 4.13 3.30 2.23
C THR A 53 5.23 3.88 3.10
N GLY A 54 5.46 5.19 3.01
CA GLY A 54 6.52 5.89 3.72
C GLY A 54 5.97 6.96 4.65
N ALA A 55 6.56 7.09 5.83
CA ALA A 55 6.56 8.34 6.59
C ALA A 55 7.70 8.36 7.59
N ARG A 56 8.45 9.47 7.67
CA ARG A 56 9.55 9.62 8.62
C ARG A 56 9.07 9.57 10.08
N PRO A 57 8.02 10.31 10.53
CA PRO A 57 7.62 10.23 11.93
C PRO A 57 6.86 8.94 12.27
N GLY A 58 7.22 8.34 13.41
CA GLY A 58 6.42 7.29 14.02
C GLY A 58 4.99 7.78 14.30
N GLY A 59 3.99 6.98 13.93
CA GLY A 59 2.59 7.34 14.13
C GLY A 59 1.98 8.28 13.09
N ALA A 60 2.68 8.49 11.97
CA ALA A 60 2.16 9.27 10.86
C ALA A 60 0.90 8.67 10.22
N GLY A 61 0.76 7.34 10.28
CA GLY A 61 -0.32 6.59 9.63
C GLY A 61 0.12 5.76 8.43
N LYS A 62 1.43 5.55 8.21
CA LYS A 62 1.96 4.73 7.11
C LYS A 62 1.39 3.30 7.08
N THR A 63 1.31 2.66 8.25
CA THR A 63 0.71 1.33 8.42
C THR A 63 -0.80 1.36 8.21
N THR A 64 -1.50 2.41 8.70
CA THR A 64 -2.94 2.59 8.49
C THR A 64 -3.29 2.76 7.01
N LEU A 65 -2.50 3.56 6.28
CA LEU A 65 -2.65 3.72 4.83
C LEU A 65 -2.43 2.38 4.11
N MET A 66 -1.39 1.65 4.46
CA MET A 66 -1.12 0.31 3.91
C MET A 66 -2.29 -0.65 4.16
N ALA A 67 -2.77 -0.74 5.42
CA ALA A 67 -3.90 -1.59 5.79
C ALA A 67 -5.17 -1.26 5.01
N ALA A 68 -5.49 0.03 4.85
CA ALA A 68 -6.65 0.47 4.08
C ALA A 68 -6.54 0.12 2.59
N LEU A 69 -5.34 0.16 2.01
CA LEU A 69 -5.10 -0.23 0.61
C LEU A 69 -5.12 -1.75 0.42
N LEU A 70 -4.63 -2.54 1.38
CA LEU A 70 -4.67 -4.00 1.32
C LEU A 70 -6.10 -4.57 1.30
N GLN A 71 -7.06 -3.86 1.89
CA GLN A 71 -8.49 -4.20 1.79
C GLN A 71 -9.02 -4.13 0.34
N LEU A 72 -8.28 -3.51 -0.59
CA LEU A 72 -8.67 -3.29 -1.99
C LEU A 72 -8.07 -4.33 -2.96
N LEU A 73 -7.29 -5.29 -2.46
CA LEU A 73 -6.69 -6.35 -3.26
C LEU A 73 -7.77 -7.16 -4.03
N PRO A 74 -7.46 -7.66 -5.24
CA PRO A 74 -8.36 -8.58 -5.94
C PRO A 74 -8.72 -9.82 -5.10
N PRO A 75 -9.89 -10.44 -5.33
CA PRO A 75 -10.23 -11.73 -4.71
C PRO A 75 -9.19 -12.80 -5.08
N GLY A 76 -9.01 -13.78 -4.19
CA GLY A 76 -8.07 -14.88 -4.43
C GLY A 76 -6.60 -14.55 -4.14
N VAL A 77 -6.26 -13.28 -3.86
CA VAL A 77 -4.91 -12.90 -3.42
C VAL A 77 -4.74 -13.19 -1.93
N ARG A 78 -3.94 -14.19 -1.57
CA ARG A 78 -3.69 -14.54 -0.17
C ARG A 78 -2.65 -13.62 0.44
N ILE A 79 -2.94 -13.01 1.59
CA ILE A 79 -1.95 -12.26 2.37
C ILE A 79 -1.16 -13.25 3.23
N VAL A 80 0.17 -13.18 3.15
CA VAL A 80 1.08 -13.99 3.97
C VAL A 80 2.01 -13.04 4.72
N THR A 81 1.79 -12.89 6.02
CA THR A 81 2.66 -12.07 6.86
C THR A 81 4.02 -12.71 7.02
N VAL A 82 5.07 -11.92 6.83
CA VAL A 82 6.46 -12.31 7.03
C VAL A 82 6.83 -12.06 8.48
N ASP A 83 6.55 -13.03 9.33
CA ASP A 83 6.89 -13.01 10.75
C ASP A 83 8.24 -13.68 11.06
N HIS A 84 8.73 -14.51 10.15
CA HIS A 84 10.02 -15.18 10.25
C HIS A 84 10.72 -15.26 8.88
N PRO A 85 12.06 -15.19 8.79
CA PRO A 85 12.80 -15.28 7.51
C PRO A 85 12.50 -16.53 6.67
N THR A 86 12.07 -17.62 7.29
CA THR A 86 11.68 -18.87 6.61
C THR A 86 10.50 -18.66 5.66
N VAL A 87 9.58 -17.73 5.96
CA VAL A 87 8.44 -17.42 5.09
C VAL A 87 8.91 -16.90 3.73
N ILE A 88 9.95 -16.06 3.72
CA ILE A 88 10.58 -15.56 2.49
C ILE A 88 11.27 -16.72 1.75
N ALA A 89 12.05 -17.53 2.46
CA ALA A 89 12.78 -18.65 1.87
C ALA A 89 11.83 -19.66 1.20
N ASP A 90 10.74 -20.03 1.89
CA ASP A 90 9.72 -20.95 1.36
C ASP A 90 9.00 -20.35 0.14
N GLY A 91 8.71 -19.05 0.18
CA GLY A 91 8.08 -18.34 -0.94
C GLY A 91 8.96 -18.24 -2.19
N LEU A 92 10.28 -18.20 -2.02
CA LEU A 92 11.25 -18.23 -3.10
C LEU A 92 11.52 -19.66 -3.62
N ALA A 93 11.46 -20.67 -2.76
CA ALA A 93 11.70 -22.07 -3.11
C ALA A 93 10.54 -22.70 -3.90
N ARG A 94 9.32 -22.17 -3.76
CA ARG A 94 8.12 -22.69 -4.45
C ARG A 94 7.85 -21.93 -5.75
N PRO A 95 7.30 -22.62 -6.78
CA PRO A 95 6.81 -21.94 -7.97
C PRO A 95 5.76 -20.89 -7.62
N ALA A 96 5.78 -19.75 -8.33
CA ALA A 96 4.83 -18.65 -8.17
C ALA A 96 3.47 -18.98 -8.81
N ALA A 97 2.79 -20.02 -8.33
CA ALA A 97 1.56 -20.53 -8.94
C ALA A 97 0.30 -19.79 -8.48
N GLU A 98 0.28 -19.31 -7.23
CA GLU A 98 -0.90 -18.71 -6.60
C GLU A 98 -0.73 -17.20 -6.36
N PRO A 99 -1.78 -16.38 -6.58
CA PRO A 99 -1.77 -14.96 -6.21
C PRO A 99 -1.52 -14.78 -4.72
N THR A 100 -0.37 -14.17 -4.39
CA THR A 100 0.08 -14.00 -3.00
C THR A 100 0.61 -12.60 -2.77
N CYS A 101 0.20 -11.97 -1.68
CA CYS A 101 0.74 -10.72 -1.17
C CYS A 101 1.55 -11.01 0.10
N TYR A 102 2.88 -10.99 0.00
CA TYR A 102 3.74 -11.09 1.17
C TYR A 102 3.78 -9.76 1.91
N LEU A 103 3.43 -9.79 3.19
CA LEU A 103 3.25 -8.60 4.00
C LEU A 103 4.33 -8.54 5.07
N ALA A 104 5.17 -7.51 5.05
CA ALA A 104 5.97 -7.14 6.21
C ALA A 104 5.31 -5.92 6.86
N HIS A 105 5.05 -5.98 8.16
CA HIS A 105 4.42 -4.89 8.90
C HIS A 105 5.23 -3.60 8.80
N GLU A 106 6.56 -3.72 8.82
CA GLU A 106 7.49 -2.61 8.62
C GLU A 106 8.87 -3.09 8.16
N ILE A 107 9.50 -2.36 7.26
CA ILE A 107 10.93 -2.44 6.99
C ILE A 107 11.62 -1.48 7.97
N GLY A 108 12.20 -2.05 9.03
CA GLY A 108 12.83 -1.29 10.11
C GLY A 108 13.60 -2.22 11.05
N SER A 109 14.62 -1.70 11.72
CA SER A 109 15.50 -2.49 12.60
C SER A 109 14.86 -2.89 13.95
N GLY A 110 13.57 -2.61 14.16
CA GLY A 110 12.84 -3.00 15.37
C GLY A 110 12.60 -4.51 15.45
N HIS A 111 12.48 -5.02 16.68
CA HIS A 111 12.26 -6.46 16.95
C HIS A 111 10.78 -6.76 17.22
N TRP A 112 9.90 -6.28 16.35
CA TRP A 112 8.45 -6.45 16.49
C TRP A 112 7.93 -7.49 15.50
N TYR A 113 6.77 -8.08 15.80
CA TYR A 113 6.12 -9.04 14.91
C TYR A 113 5.91 -8.42 13.51
N GLY A 114 6.32 -9.14 12.48
CA GLY A 114 6.21 -8.73 11.08
C GLY A 114 7.25 -7.69 10.62
N TYR A 115 8.20 -7.30 11.47
CA TYR A 115 9.28 -6.39 11.07
C TYR A 115 10.41 -7.16 10.39
N ILE A 116 10.95 -6.58 9.32
CA ILE A 116 12.10 -7.14 8.59
C ILE A 116 13.22 -6.11 8.46
N TRP A 117 14.47 -6.59 8.50
CA TRP A 117 15.66 -5.74 8.35
C TRP A 117 16.83 -6.49 7.71
N GLY A 118 17.86 -5.75 7.30
CA GLY A 118 19.08 -6.29 6.71
C GLY A 118 18.82 -7.04 5.39
N ARG A 119 19.60 -8.09 5.13
CA ARG A 119 19.54 -8.85 3.87
C ARG A 119 18.18 -9.49 3.59
N ALA A 120 17.35 -9.69 4.61
CA ALA A 120 15.99 -10.20 4.44
C ALA A 120 15.12 -9.28 3.58
N VAL A 121 15.38 -7.96 3.57
CA VAL A 121 14.63 -6.98 2.78
C VAL A 121 14.85 -7.18 1.28
N ALA A 122 16.09 -7.40 0.85
CA ALA A 122 16.39 -7.71 -0.55
C ALA A 122 15.76 -9.04 -1.00
N ALA A 123 15.77 -10.05 -0.13
CA ALA A 123 15.11 -11.33 -0.38
C ALA A 123 13.57 -11.18 -0.46
N PHE A 124 12.99 -10.37 0.43
CA PHE A 124 11.57 -10.04 0.42
C PHE A 124 11.15 -9.38 -0.90
N LEU A 125 11.88 -8.36 -1.38
CA LEU A 125 11.60 -7.73 -2.69
C LEU A 125 11.89 -8.65 -3.89
N SER A 126 12.61 -9.75 -3.69
CA SER A 126 12.81 -10.78 -4.71
C SER A 126 11.62 -11.73 -4.86
N LEU A 127 10.65 -11.69 -3.93
CA LEU A 127 9.37 -12.40 -4.08
C LEU A 127 8.49 -11.78 -5.17
N ILE A 128 8.73 -10.52 -5.55
CA ILE A 128 7.96 -9.83 -6.59
C ILE A 128 8.21 -10.52 -7.93
N GLY A 129 7.17 -11.14 -8.49
CA GLY A 129 7.25 -11.80 -9.78
C GLY A 129 6.10 -12.79 -10.00
N GLY A 130 5.62 -12.87 -11.24
CA GLY A 130 4.42 -13.62 -11.58
C GLY A 130 3.20 -13.05 -10.82
N PRO A 131 2.37 -13.89 -10.19
CA PRO A 131 1.20 -13.43 -9.44
C PRO A 131 1.54 -12.96 -8.01
N ARG A 132 2.81 -12.99 -7.60
CA ARG A 132 3.29 -12.58 -6.27
C ARG A 132 3.59 -11.09 -6.23
N ARG A 133 3.19 -10.47 -5.13
CA ARG A 133 3.46 -9.07 -4.79
C ARG A 133 3.89 -8.96 -3.34
N VAL A 134 4.41 -7.80 -2.96
CA VAL A 134 4.74 -7.48 -1.58
C VAL A 134 4.05 -6.21 -1.11
N ALA A 135 3.86 -6.10 0.21
CA ALA A 135 3.43 -4.89 0.85
C ALA A 135 4.25 -4.62 2.12
N SER A 136 4.72 -3.40 2.30
CA SER A 136 5.31 -2.97 3.56
C SER A 136 5.26 -1.45 3.76
N CYS A 137 5.67 -0.99 4.92
CA CYS A 137 5.89 0.42 5.18
C CYS A 137 7.27 0.67 5.79
N LEU A 138 7.79 1.90 5.68
CA LEU A 138 9.09 2.28 6.24
C LEU A 138 9.18 3.76 6.59
N HIS A 139 10.24 4.10 7.31
CA HIS A 139 10.53 5.47 7.75
C HIS A 139 11.26 6.28 6.68
N ALA A 140 10.50 6.83 5.71
CA ALA A 140 10.98 7.74 4.68
C ALA A 140 9.85 8.70 4.27
N ASP A 141 10.16 9.96 3.96
CA ASP A 141 9.20 10.97 3.47
C ASP A 141 9.29 11.18 1.94
N THR A 142 10.35 10.69 1.29
CA THR A 142 10.60 10.89 -0.14
C THR A 142 11.04 9.60 -0.83
N LEU A 143 10.90 9.55 -2.15
CA LEU A 143 11.36 8.42 -2.96
C LEU A 143 12.88 8.28 -2.90
N GLU A 144 13.59 9.41 -2.86
CA GLU A 144 15.03 9.48 -2.73
C GLU A 144 15.49 8.90 -1.38
N GLU A 145 14.91 9.35 -0.26
CA GLU A 145 15.22 8.81 1.07
C GLU A 145 14.90 7.31 1.17
N LEU A 146 13.76 6.88 0.61
CA LEU A 146 13.39 5.47 0.54
C LEU A 146 14.43 4.67 -0.24
N ALA A 147 14.85 5.13 -1.42
CA ALA A 147 15.83 4.46 -2.26
C ALA A 147 17.19 4.38 -1.57
N ASP A 148 17.62 5.45 -0.89
CA ASP A 148 18.87 5.50 -0.14
C ASP A 148 18.87 4.53 1.04
N ILE A 149 17.78 4.47 1.82
CA ILE A 149 17.63 3.52 2.93
C ILE A 149 17.68 2.08 2.44
N LEU A 150 16.88 1.76 1.41
CA LEU A 150 16.81 0.40 0.88
C LEU A 150 18.13 -0.03 0.23
N GLY A 151 18.81 0.87 -0.48
CA GLY A 151 20.06 0.58 -1.18
C GLY A 151 21.28 0.49 -0.26
N SER A 152 21.25 1.15 0.89
CA SER A 152 22.38 1.16 1.83
C SER A 152 22.51 -0.16 2.61
N PRO A 153 23.74 -0.53 3.04
CA PRO A 153 23.90 -1.59 4.02
C PRO A 153 23.14 -1.28 5.32
N PRO A 154 22.53 -2.27 5.98
CA PRO A 154 22.63 -3.70 5.69
C PRO A 154 21.57 -4.25 4.71
N LEU A 155 20.75 -3.40 4.08
CA LEU A 155 19.61 -3.82 3.25
C LEU A 155 20.07 -4.23 1.84
N GLY A 156 20.85 -3.36 1.18
CA GLY A 156 21.49 -3.66 -0.10
C GLY A 156 20.51 -3.99 -1.24
N VAL A 157 19.32 -3.38 -1.23
CA VAL A 157 18.31 -3.55 -2.29
C VAL A 157 18.82 -2.91 -3.58
N SER A 158 18.78 -3.65 -4.69
CA SER A 158 19.16 -3.10 -5.99
C SER A 158 18.09 -2.14 -6.53
N ARG A 159 18.50 -1.18 -7.37
CA ARG A 159 17.56 -0.29 -8.09
C ARG A 159 16.55 -1.09 -8.92
N GLU A 160 16.97 -2.19 -9.52
CA GLU A 160 16.10 -3.10 -10.27
C GLU A 160 15.02 -3.73 -9.37
N ALA A 161 15.40 -4.20 -8.17
CA ALA A 161 14.43 -4.77 -7.24
C ALA A 161 13.44 -3.72 -6.73
N LEU A 162 13.89 -2.51 -6.43
CA LEU A 162 13.01 -1.39 -6.10
C LEU A 162 12.10 -1.02 -7.28
N GLY A 163 12.61 -1.02 -8.50
CA GLY A 163 11.86 -0.75 -9.73
C GLY A 163 10.72 -1.73 -10.02
N ARG A 164 10.68 -2.89 -9.34
CA ARG A 164 9.55 -3.83 -9.40
C ARG A 164 8.38 -3.44 -8.48
N VAL A 165 8.56 -2.46 -7.61
CA VAL A 165 7.47 -1.93 -6.77
C VAL A 165 6.58 -1.04 -7.64
N GLY A 166 5.29 -1.37 -7.71
CA GLY A 166 4.37 -0.70 -8.62
C GLY A 166 3.76 0.58 -8.06
N LEU A 167 3.71 0.69 -6.74
CA LEU A 167 2.99 1.74 -6.03
C LEU A 167 3.73 2.17 -4.75
N ILE A 168 4.07 3.45 -4.64
CA ILE A 168 4.77 4.02 -3.46
C ILE A 168 4.08 5.30 -3.01
N LEU A 169 3.59 5.34 -1.76
CA LEU A 169 2.89 6.51 -1.20
C LEU A 169 3.58 7.01 0.06
N PHE A 170 3.75 8.33 0.16
CA PHE A 170 4.31 8.98 1.35
C PHE A 170 3.22 9.74 2.09
N ILE A 171 3.12 9.58 3.42
CA ILE A 171 2.11 10.25 4.25
C ILE A 171 2.79 11.26 5.19
N HIS A 172 2.38 12.51 5.12
CA HIS A 172 2.83 13.56 6.02
C HIS A 172 1.75 13.87 7.06
N VAL A 173 2.19 14.33 8.22
CA VAL A 173 1.32 14.76 9.32
C VAL A 173 1.59 16.20 9.68
N ARG A 174 0.50 16.94 9.89
CA ARG A 174 0.53 18.33 10.34
C ARG A 174 -0.53 18.60 11.41
N PRO A 175 -0.32 19.61 12.26
CA PRO A 175 -1.40 20.16 13.08
C PRO A 175 -2.53 20.68 12.19
N GLY A 176 -3.77 20.53 12.64
CA GLY A 176 -4.94 21.13 12.02
C GLY A 176 -5.99 21.49 13.07
N PRO A 177 -7.09 22.15 12.66
CA PRO A 177 -8.08 22.72 13.58
C PRO A 177 -8.77 21.71 14.51
N ARG A 178 -8.80 20.42 14.14
CA ARG A 178 -9.44 19.34 14.92
C ARG A 178 -8.44 18.24 15.30
N GLY A 179 -7.19 18.61 15.51
CA GLY A 179 -6.08 17.69 15.81
C GLY A 179 -5.19 17.43 14.60
N LEU A 180 -4.55 16.26 14.56
CA LEU A 180 -3.58 15.94 13.50
C LEU A 180 -4.28 15.68 12.16
N ARG A 181 -3.86 16.40 11.13
CA ARG A 181 -4.19 16.11 9.72
C ARG A 181 -3.12 15.23 9.11
N ARG A 182 -3.57 14.23 8.36
CA ARG A 182 -2.71 13.28 7.64
C ARG A 182 -3.04 13.42 6.16
N ARG A 183 -2.01 13.47 5.31
CA ARG A 183 -2.14 13.67 3.86
C ARG A 183 -1.13 12.79 3.14
N VAL A 184 -1.56 12.10 2.10
CA VAL A 184 -0.64 11.46 1.15
C VAL A 184 0.08 12.58 0.41
N ALA A 185 1.30 12.86 0.84
CA ALA A 185 2.09 13.98 0.37
C ALA A 185 2.65 13.77 -1.04
N ALA A 186 2.97 12.52 -1.37
CA ALA A 186 3.45 12.12 -2.68
C ALA A 186 2.92 10.72 -3.02
N PHE A 187 2.44 10.57 -4.24
CA PHE A 187 1.90 9.33 -4.80
C PHE A 187 2.67 8.98 -6.06
N HIS A 188 3.43 7.89 -6.01
CA HIS A 188 4.24 7.42 -7.12
C HIS A 188 3.70 6.11 -7.69
N GLU A 189 3.68 6.04 -9.01
CA GLU A 189 3.40 4.81 -9.77
C GLU A 189 4.63 4.39 -10.54
N ALA A 190 4.77 3.09 -10.82
CA ALA A 190 5.80 2.62 -11.75
C ALA A 190 5.67 3.30 -13.12
N ASP A 191 6.80 3.67 -13.71
CA ASP A 191 6.87 4.33 -15.01
C ASP A 191 6.96 3.35 -16.21
N GLY A 192 7.02 2.04 -15.92
CA GLY A 192 7.17 0.98 -16.91
C GLY A 192 8.60 0.80 -17.45
N ARG A 193 9.57 1.54 -16.92
CA ARG A 193 11.00 1.54 -17.33
C ARG A 193 11.94 1.18 -16.17
N GLY A 194 11.39 0.65 -15.08
CA GLY A 194 12.12 0.33 -13.85
C GLY A 194 12.30 1.51 -12.89
N GLY A 195 11.63 2.64 -13.16
CA GLY A 195 11.57 3.80 -12.29
C GLY A 195 10.15 4.08 -11.80
N HIS A 196 9.96 5.27 -11.25
CA HIS A 196 8.68 5.70 -10.71
C HIS A 196 8.40 7.15 -11.14
N ARG A 197 7.14 7.45 -11.41
CA ARG A 197 6.66 8.80 -11.71
C ARG A 197 5.80 9.30 -10.56
N LEU A 198 5.98 10.57 -10.20
CA LEU A 198 5.10 11.26 -9.25
C LEU A 198 3.78 11.62 -9.96
N ALA A 199 2.68 10.97 -9.59
CA ALA A 199 1.37 11.20 -10.17
C ALA A 199 0.56 12.25 -9.41
N PHE A 200 0.73 12.31 -8.08
CA PHE A 200 0.08 13.32 -7.24
C PHE A 200 1.02 13.85 -6.18
N ARG A 201 0.88 15.14 -5.90
CA ARG A 201 1.59 15.84 -4.83
C ARG A 201 0.59 16.61 -3.98
N TRP A 202 0.79 16.63 -2.67
CA TRP A 202 0.04 17.52 -1.78
C TRP A 202 0.76 18.87 -1.68
N ASP A 203 0.03 19.95 -1.91
CA ASP A 203 0.47 21.30 -1.57
C ASP A 203 0.03 21.65 -0.15
N GLU A 204 1.01 21.72 0.75
CA GLU A 204 0.81 22.03 2.17
C GLU A 204 0.19 23.43 2.38
N ARG A 205 0.44 24.39 1.48
CA ARG A 205 -0.04 25.77 1.65
C ARG A 205 -1.53 25.90 1.37
N SER A 206 -2.02 25.19 0.36
CA SER A 206 -3.43 25.21 -0.05
C SER A 206 -4.24 24.06 0.55
N ASP A 207 -3.59 23.10 1.21
CA ASP A 207 -4.18 21.81 1.64
C ASP A 207 -4.90 21.08 0.49
N ALA A 208 -4.32 21.13 -0.71
CA ALA A 208 -4.90 20.54 -1.92
C ALA A 208 -3.97 19.48 -2.52
N PHE A 209 -4.56 18.49 -3.20
CA PHE A 209 -3.81 17.54 -4.02
C PHE A 209 -3.71 18.06 -5.45
N GLU A 210 -2.50 18.14 -5.95
CA GLU A 210 -2.17 18.47 -7.32
C GLU A 210 -1.88 17.17 -8.10
N ARG A 211 -2.56 17.00 -9.24
CA ARG A 211 -2.29 15.93 -10.19
C ARG A 211 -1.19 16.38 -11.15
N LEU A 212 -0.13 15.59 -11.25
CA LEU A 212 1.02 15.89 -12.11
C LEU A 212 0.93 15.08 -13.41
N GLY A 213 0.49 15.76 -14.48
CA GLY A 213 0.37 15.16 -15.81
C GLY A 213 -0.87 14.29 -16.00
N ALA A 214 -0.84 13.48 -17.06
CA ALA A 214 -1.91 12.55 -17.40
C ALA A 214 -1.79 11.23 -16.62
N LEU A 215 -2.93 10.70 -16.17
CA LEU A 215 -2.94 9.40 -15.50
C LEU A 215 -2.72 8.29 -16.52
N ARG A 216 -2.20 7.15 -16.04
CA ARG A 216 -1.95 6.00 -16.93
C ARG A 216 -3.30 5.34 -17.18
N ASP A 217 -3.63 5.19 -18.46
CA ASP A 217 -4.86 4.55 -18.91
C ASP A 217 -6.12 5.17 -18.25
N GLU A 218 -6.40 6.44 -18.60
CA GLU A 218 -7.56 7.16 -18.05
C GLU A 218 -8.89 6.48 -18.38
N ALA A 219 -8.99 5.80 -19.53
CA ALA A 219 -10.17 5.05 -19.90
C ALA A 219 -10.35 3.82 -18.99
N GLY A 220 -9.30 3.03 -18.79
CA GLY A 220 -9.31 1.88 -17.87
C GLY A 220 -9.40 2.27 -16.39
N LEU A 221 -9.14 3.53 -16.02
CA LEU A 221 -9.34 4.03 -14.67
C LEU A 221 -10.82 4.26 -14.31
N ARG A 222 -11.69 4.46 -15.31
CA ARG A 222 -13.10 4.85 -15.11
C ARG A 222 -13.89 3.90 -14.21
N PRO A 223 -13.80 2.55 -14.33
CA PRO A 223 -14.50 1.64 -13.42
C PRO A 223 -14.06 1.80 -11.96
N TYR A 224 -12.77 1.98 -11.71
CA TYR A 224 -12.22 2.18 -10.36
C TYR A 224 -12.63 3.53 -9.77
N LEU A 225 -12.69 4.59 -10.60
CA LEU A 225 -13.23 5.89 -10.18
C LEU A 225 -14.69 5.80 -9.75
N ASN A 226 -15.52 5.09 -10.52
CA ASN A 226 -16.92 4.88 -10.17
C ASN A 226 -17.04 4.10 -8.85
N LEU A 227 -16.27 3.02 -8.67
CA LEU A 227 -16.23 2.28 -7.41
C LEU A 227 -15.87 3.18 -6.23
N MET A 228 -14.79 3.96 -6.33
CA MET A 228 -14.34 4.82 -5.22
C MET A 228 -15.34 5.94 -4.91
N ARG A 229 -16.03 6.48 -5.92
CA ARG A 229 -17.12 7.46 -5.72
C ARG A 229 -18.29 6.82 -4.99
N GLU A 230 -18.78 5.67 -5.46
CA GLU A 230 -19.88 4.94 -4.82
C GLU A 230 -19.57 4.60 -3.36
N LEU A 231 -18.33 4.17 -3.06
CA LEU A 231 -17.90 3.91 -1.69
C LEU A 231 -17.83 5.18 -0.85
N ALA A 232 -17.29 6.28 -1.39
CA ALA A 232 -17.12 7.54 -0.66
C ALA A 232 -18.45 8.24 -0.36
N GLU A 233 -19.38 8.20 -1.31
CA GLU A 233 -20.73 8.78 -1.22
C GLU A 233 -21.70 7.88 -0.44
N GLY A 234 -21.42 6.57 -0.41
CA GLY A 234 -22.17 5.61 0.39
C GLY A 234 -22.04 5.84 1.89
N GLY A 235 -22.94 5.25 2.69
CA GLY A 235 -22.90 5.32 4.16
C GLY A 235 -21.86 4.39 4.80
N GLU A 236 -21.50 3.31 4.11
CA GLU A 236 -20.63 2.25 4.62
C GLU A 236 -19.16 2.67 4.67
N ALA A 237 -18.52 2.53 5.83
CA ALA A 237 -17.10 2.83 6.03
C ALA A 237 -16.37 1.78 6.87
N GLU A 238 -17.07 0.78 7.40
CA GLU A 238 -16.42 -0.31 8.10
C GLU A 238 -15.66 -1.19 7.10
N ALA A 239 -14.47 -1.65 7.51
CA ALA A 239 -13.54 -2.38 6.65
C ALA A 239 -14.21 -3.58 5.98
N GLU A 240 -15.00 -4.37 6.72
CA GLU A 240 -15.73 -5.52 6.17
C GLU A 240 -16.79 -5.11 5.13
N GLY A 241 -17.57 -4.06 5.42
CA GLY A 241 -18.61 -3.58 4.51
C GLY A 241 -18.02 -3.03 3.21
N VAL A 242 -16.94 -2.26 3.33
CA VAL A 242 -16.13 -1.79 2.19
C VAL A 242 -15.56 -2.98 1.41
N ARG A 243 -14.99 -3.97 2.09
CA ARG A 243 -14.46 -5.19 1.45
C ARG A 243 -15.51 -5.94 0.66
N ARG A 244 -16.72 -6.14 1.20
CA ARG A 244 -17.84 -6.79 0.48
C ARG A 244 -18.17 -6.08 -0.84
N ARG A 245 -18.18 -4.74 -0.83
CA ARG A 245 -18.43 -3.93 -2.04
C ARG A 245 -17.30 -4.04 -3.06
N VAL A 246 -16.05 -4.07 -2.61
CA VAL A 246 -14.87 -4.29 -3.47
C VAL A 246 -14.91 -5.68 -4.11
N LEU A 247 -15.23 -6.72 -3.35
CA LEU A 247 -15.39 -8.08 -3.88
C LEU A 247 -16.51 -8.16 -4.94
N ALA A 248 -17.65 -7.52 -4.68
CA ALA A 248 -18.75 -7.45 -5.64
C ALA A 248 -18.37 -6.66 -6.91
N PHE A 249 -17.46 -5.69 -6.82
CA PHE A 249 -16.92 -5.02 -8.00
C PHE A 249 -16.08 -5.98 -8.85
N TYR A 250 -15.11 -6.67 -8.24
CA TYR A 250 -14.26 -7.61 -8.98
C TYR A 250 -15.04 -8.81 -9.56
N GLY A 251 -16.12 -9.25 -8.91
CA GLY A 251 -16.97 -10.31 -9.45
C GLY A 251 -17.84 -9.90 -10.64
N ARG A 252 -17.93 -8.60 -10.95
CA ARG A 252 -18.68 -8.05 -12.10
C ARG A 252 -17.77 -7.57 -13.24
N ALA A 253 -16.45 -7.51 -12.99
CA ALA A 253 -15.45 -6.93 -13.88
C ALA A 253 -14.91 -7.96 -14.88
#